data_AF-A0A8J7G9J4-F1
#
_entry.id   AF-A0A8J7G9J4-F1
#
_cell.length_a   1.000
_cell.length_b   1.000
_cell.length_c   1.000
_cell.angle_alpha   90.00
_cell.angle_beta   90.00
_cell.angle_gamma   90.00
#
_symmetry.space_group_name_H-M   'P 1'
#
loop_
_entity.id
_entity.type
_entity.pdbx_description
1 polymer ?
#
loop_
_entity_poly.entity_id
_entity_poly.type
_entity_poly.pdbx_seq_one_letter_code
_entity_poly.pdbx_strand_id
1 'polypeptide(L)'
;MRTFNLINNVDQILGVLKLNLNLQNIHDISLEMIEKLDYFELLELFPAFYINENFKKIIHLIDSEGYYNIIDNSLEKIKETEKSLSTVHFIAYLIGLKYKAISFEYHPPLFDDFIEIIDNKIIKHKAKLNTELNDNFSIKDSFGLFFIHDKEVALNIFTKFVISKLKKYDFDTLAIELIMSKDVIFYKIGINHIPNFDHSNYKDVSLLKNDDQLFIEKHELCKILREKEYFNADYPLSEYTEKDLLNTNTHFSNFISFQNEFKQFLYNEIGEDSIYNNINIGEIFLTNICIELPEYDISTLNHTNIILKKIIKDDESKIRFIAFFIHQFDLGYLTGITNILPIILSNYFGAQLISKSTIESYFKRPLNRPKTLTKEISKIYKIYQNIDEQG
;
A
#
# COMPACT_ATOMS: atom_id res chain seq x y z
N MET A 1 46.47 4.23 -27.94
CA MET A 1 45.34 4.13 -26.99
C MET A 1 45.48 5.20 -25.94
N ARG A 2 44.62 6.22 -25.98
CA ARG A 2 44.43 7.12 -24.83
C ARG A 2 43.33 6.49 -23.99
N THR A 3 43.70 5.84 -22.89
CA THR A 3 42.75 5.26 -21.96
C THR A 3 41.88 6.38 -21.38
N PHE A 4 40.56 6.35 -21.62
CA PHE A 4 39.63 7.21 -20.87
C PHE A 4 39.83 6.95 -19.37
N ASN A 5 40.25 7.97 -18.64
CA ASN A 5 40.47 7.90 -17.19
C ASN A 5 39.87 9.14 -16.52
N LEU A 6 39.01 8.88 -15.52
CA LEU A 6 38.37 9.75 -14.51
C LEU A 6 37.03 10.48 -14.85
N ILE A 7 36.00 10.02 -14.12
CA ILE A 7 34.77 10.64 -13.59
C ILE A 7 33.59 10.91 -14.57
N ASN A 8 33.79 11.31 -15.83
CA ASN A 8 32.65 11.44 -16.76
C ASN A 8 33.00 10.99 -18.19
N ASN A 9 32.59 9.76 -18.56
CA ASN A 9 32.82 9.19 -19.87
C ASN A 9 32.16 10.02 -20.99
N VAL A 10 30.97 10.57 -20.72
CA VAL A 10 30.16 11.36 -21.67
C VAL A 10 30.91 12.63 -22.11
N ASP A 11 31.44 13.40 -21.16
CA ASP A 11 32.17 14.65 -21.46
C ASP A 11 33.47 14.39 -22.25
N GLN A 12 34.17 13.31 -21.93
CA GLN A 12 35.40 12.93 -22.63
C GLN A 12 35.12 12.54 -24.09
N ILE A 13 34.06 11.75 -24.31
CA ILE A 13 33.62 11.36 -25.65
C ILE A 13 33.19 12.59 -26.45
N LEU A 14 32.38 13.48 -25.87
CA LEU A 14 31.99 14.75 -26.51
C LEU A 14 33.19 15.63 -26.88
N GLY A 15 34.23 15.66 -26.04
CA GLY A 15 35.47 16.40 -26.29
C GLY A 15 36.28 15.83 -27.46
N VAL A 16 36.43 14.50 -27.51
CA VAL A 16 37.19 13.81 -28.58
C VAL A 16 36.47 13.93 -29.93
N LEU A 17 35.13 13.92 -29.94
CA LEU A 17 34.33 13.91 -31.17
C LEU A 17 34.19 15.28 -31.85
N LYS A 18 34.70 16.34 -31.22
CA LYS A 18 34.88 17.67 -31.85
C LYS A 18 36.12 17.72 -32.76
N LEU A 19 36.96 16.70 -32.74
CA LEU A 19 38.16 16.62 -33.58
C LEU A 19 37.84 16.05 -34.96
N ASN A 20 38.70 16.33 -35.93
CA ASN A 20 38.61 15.72 -37.25
C ASN A 20 39.20 14.31 -37.19
N LEU A 21 38.34 13.29 -37.13
CA LEU A 21 38.71 11.90 -36.90
C LEU A 21 38.77 11.12 -38.22
N ASN A 22 39.76 10.24 -38.35
CA ASN A 22 39.80 9.25 -39.42
C ASN A 22 38.94 8.02 -39.07
N LEU A 23 38.76 7.11 -40.03
CA LEU A 23 37.90 5.93 -39.85
C LEU A 23 38.40 4.97 -38.74
N GLN A 24 39.72 4.79 -38.61
CA GLN A 24 40.29 3.93 -37.57
C GLN A 24 40.01 4.49 -36.17
N ASN A 25 40.18 5.79 -35.99
CA ASN A 25 39.89 6.46 -34.72
C ASN A 25 38.39 6.33 -34.37
N ILE A 26 37.51 6.43 -35.37
CA ILE A 26 36.06 6.25 -35.18
C ILE A 26 35.74 4.83 -34.67
N HIS A 27 36.36 3.81 -35.28
CA HIS A 27 36.19 2.42 -34.88
C HIS A 27 36.77 2.12 -33.50
N ASP A 28 37.96 2.64 -33.17
CA ASP A 28 38.56 2.46 -31.86
C ASP A 28 37.70 3.10 -30.76
N ILE A 29 37.12 4.28 -31.03
CA ILE A 29 36.20 4.96 -30.10
C ILE A 29 34.89 4.17 -29.95
N SER A 30 34.33 3.61 -31.03
CA SER A 30 33.10 2.82 -30.93
C SER A 30 33.29 1.56 -30.08
N LEU A 31 34.42 0.87 -30.22
CA LEU A 31 34.76 -0.28 -29.38
C LEU A 31 34.89 0.13 -27.90
N GLU A 32 35.60 1.23 -27.63
CA GLU A 32 35.77 1.71 -26.26
C GLU A 32 34.43 2.17 -25.63
N MET A 33 33.52 2.71 -26.44
CA MET A 33 32.15 3.02 -26.02
C MET A 33 31.33 1.76 -25.71
N ILE A 34 31.41 0.74 -26.56
CA ILE A 34 30.73 -0.56 -26.34
C ILE A 34 31.18 -1.20 -25.03
N GLU A 35 32.48 -1.17 -24.73
CA GLU A 35 33.03 -1.80 -23.54
C GLU A 35 32.73 -1.04 -22.24
N LYS A 36 32.73 0.31 -22.29
CA LYS A 36 32.74 1.13 -21.07
C LYS A 36 31.44 1.82 -20.75
N LEU A 37 30.60 2.12 -21.74
CA LEU A 37 29.37 2.85 -21.49
C LEU A 37 28.28 1.94 -20.95
N ASP A 38 27.44 2.53 -20.10
CA ASP A 38 26.10 2.05 -19.86
C ASP A 38 25.06 2.73 -20.76
N TYR A 39 23.85 2.22 -20.68
CA TYR A 39 22.70 2.64 -21.47
C TYR A 39 22.35 4.11 -21.26
N PHE A 40 22.48 4.62 -20.03
CA PHE A 40 22.15 6.01 -19.71
C PHE A 40 23.23 6.98 -20.19
N GLU A 41 24.50 6.59 -20.08
CA GLU A 41 25.59 7.37 -20.69
C GLU A 41 25.43 7.43 -22.22
N LEU A 42 24.97 6.35 -22.86
CA LEU A 42 24.65 6.34 -24.28
C LEU A 42 23.46 7.27 -24.62
N LEU A 43 22.40 7.24 -23.81
CA LEU A 43 21.25 8.15 -23.94
C LEU A 43 21.66 9.62 -23.84
N GLU A 44 22.56 9.97 -22.92
CA GLU A 44 23.07 11.34 -22.75
C GLU A 44 23.87 11.82 -23.96
N LEU A 45 24.55 10.91 -24.65
CA LEU A 45 25.23 11.19 -25.91
C LEU A 45 24.28 11.25 -27.11
N PHE A 46 23.05 10.73 -26.96
CA PHE A 46 22.15 10.50 -28.08
C PHE A 46 21.70 11.75 -28.86
N PRO A 47 21.44 12.90 -28.21
CA PRO A 47 21.17 14.15 -28.92
C PRO A 47 22.32 14.61 -29.84
N ALA A 48 23.58 14.26 -29.54
CA ALA A 48 24.73 14.67 -30.34
C ALA A 48 24.77 13.99 -31.72
N PHE A 49 24.03 12.89 -31.92
CA PHE A 49 23.93 12.17 -33.20
C PHE A 49 23.33 13.01 -34.32
N TYR A 50 22.40 13.89 -33.99
CA TYR A 50 21.71 14.71 -34.98
C TYR A 50 22.58 15.83 -35.54
N ILE A 51 23.69 16.14 -34.86
CA ILE A 51 24.50 17.35 -35.13
C ILE A 51 25.90 16.99 -35.66
N ASN A 52 26.40 15.76 -35.43
CA ASN A 52 27.78 15.38 -35.76
C ASN A 52 27.89 14.08 -36.57
N GLU A 53 28.48 14.17 -37.76
CA GLU A 53 28.66 13.04 -38.70
C GLU A 53 29.58 11.93 -38.17
N ASN A 54 30.56 12.23 -37.32
CA ASN A 54 31.40 11.21 -36.69
C ASN A 54 30.58 10.38 -35.70
N PHE A 55 29.68 11.02 -34.97
CA PHE A 55 28.76 10.35 -34.05
C PHE A 55 27.81 9.40 -34.79
N LYS A 56 27.26 9.81 -35.96
CA LYS A 56 26.43 8.91 -36.78
C LYS A 56 27.16 7.63 -37.18
N LYS A 57 28.43 7.73 -37.57
CA LYS A 57 29.27 6.57 -37.91
C LYS A 57 29.52 5.68 -36.70
N ILE A 58 29.76 6.28 -35.53
CA ILE A 58 29.97 5.53 -34.29
C ILE A 58 28.73 4.76 -33.89
N ILE A 59 27.53 5.36 -33.93
CA ILE A 59 26.30 4.62 -33.58
C ILE A 59 26.03 3.50 -34.54
N HIS A 60 26.25 3.70 -35.84
CA HIS A 60 26.09 2.61 -36.79
C HIS A 60 26.98 1.42 -36.42
N LEU A 61 28.22 1.66 -35.98
CA LEU A 61 29.12 0.60 -35.52
C LEU A 61 28.62 -0.04 -34.22
N ILE A 62 28.17 0.77 -33.25
CA ILE A 62 27.60 0.28 -32.00
C ILE A 62 26.39 -0.63 -32.26
N ASP A 63 25.47 -0.19 -33.13
CA ASP A 63 24.27 -0.92 -33.53
C ASP A 63 24.61 -2.25 -34.22
N SER A 64 25.63 -2.27 -35.07
CA SER A 64 26.03 -3.50 -35.78
C SER A 64 26.89 -4.47 -34.95
N GLU A 65 27.64 -4.01 -33.95
CA GLU A 65 28.73 -4.80 -33.35
C GLU A 65 28.61 -5.06 -31.85
N GLY A 66 27.87 -4.26 -31.08
CA GLY A 66 28.00 -4.32 -29.62
C GLY A 66 26.89 -3.73 -28.79
N TYR A 67 25.74 -3.40 -29.38
CA TYR A 67 24.64 -2.77 -28.66
C TYR A 67 24.19 -3.58 -27.42
N TYR A 68 24.09 -4.90 -27.55
CA TYR A 68 23.74 -5.80 -26.44
C TYR A 68 24.74 -5.74 -25.27
N ASN A 69 26.03 -5.49 -25.53
CA ASN A 69 27.04 -5.38 -24.46
C ASN A 69 26.80 -4.12 -23.61
N ILE A 70 26.36 -3.01 -24.20
CA ILE A 70 26.02 -1.77 -23.46
C ILE A 70 24.78 -2.01 -22.57
N ILE A 71 23.79 -2.75 -23.08
CA ILE A 71 22.66 -3.21 -22.26
C ILE A 71 23.17 -4.09 -21.11
N ASP A 72 24.02 -5.09 -21.40
CA ASP A 72 24.54 -6.01 -20.39
C ASP A 72 25.32 -5.31 -19.28
N ASN A 73 26.16 -4.32 -19.62
CA ASN A 73 26.85 -3.45 -18.65
C ASN A 73 25.86 -2.77 -17.68
N SER A 74 24.74 -2.29 -18.22
CA SER A 74 23.68 -1.66 -17.43
C SER A 74 22.96 -2.67 -16.55
N LEU A 75 22.68 -3.86 -17.08
CA LEU A 75 22.03 -4.95 -16.35
C LEU A 75 22.92 -5.50 -15.22
N GLU A 76 24.24 -5.50 -15.38
CA GLU A 76 25.18 -5.86 -14.33
C GLU A 76 25.13 -4.85 -13.17
N LYS A 77 25.21 -3.55 -13.46
CA LYS A 77 25.02 -2.48 -12.45
C LYS A 77 23.67 -2.61 -11.73
N ILE A 78 22.60 -2.94 -12.45
CA ILE A 78 21.27 -3.18 -11.86
C ILE A 78 21.29 -4.40 -10.94
N LYS A 79 21.92 -5.51 -11.35
CA LYS A 79 22.05 -6.74 -10.52
C LYS A 79 22.87 -6.49 -9.26
N GLU A 80 23.91 -5.67 -9.32
CA GLU A 80 24.70 -5.29 -8.15
C GLU A 80 23.86 -4.43 -7.19
N THR A 81 23.14 -3.45 -7.74
CA THR A 81 22.23 -2.60 -6.98
C THR A 81 21.13 -3.42 -6.28
N GLU A 82 20.56 -4.42 -6.96
CA GLU A 82 19.56 -5.37 -6.44
C GLU A 82 20.04 -6.07 -5.16
N LYS A 83 21.34 -6.40 -5.07
CA LYS A 83 21.93 -7.05 -3.88
C LYS A 83 22.10 -6.11 -2.69
N SER A 84 22.14 -4.79 -2.94
CA SER A 84 22.49 -3.78 -1.94
C SER A 84 21.28 -3.06 -1.32
N LEU A 85 20.12 -3.12 -1.98
CA LEU A 85 18.91 -2.41 -1.57
C LEU A 85 17.84 -3.37 -1.05
N SER A 86 16.95 -2.88 -0.17
CA SER A 86 15.72 -3.60 0.14
C SER A 86 14.82 -3.67 -1.10
N THR A 87 13.85 -4.59 -1.11
CA THR A 87 12.87 -4.74 -2.20
C THR A 87 12.19 -3.41 -2.53
N VAL A 88 11.78 -2.64 -1.52
CA VAL A 88 11.12 -1.34 -1.67
C VAL A 88 12.05 -0.31 -2.33
N HIS A 89 13.27 -0.18 -1.81
CA HIS A 89 14.24 0.77 -2.37
C HIS A 89 14.71 0.38 -3.78
N PHE A 90 14.74 -0.92 -4.09
CA PHE A 90 15.08 -1.40 -5.41
C PHE A 90 13.97 -1.13 -6.44
N ILE A 91 12.69 -1.33 -6.07
CA ILE A 91 11.55 -0.94 -6.92
C ILE A 91 11.60 0.56 -7.20
N ALA A 92 11.81 1.39 -6.16
CA ALA A 92 11.94 2.84 -6.31
C ALA A 92 13.07 3.22 -7.29
N TYR A 93 14.21 2.55 -7.20
CA TYR A 93 15.33 2.74 -8.12
C TYR A 93 14.98 2.36 -9.57
N LEU A 94 14.34 1.21 -9.79
CA LEU A 94 13.92 0.77 -11.13
C LEU A 94 12.92 1.73 -11.78
N ILE A 95 11.96 2.26 -11.01
CA ILE A 95 11.02 3.28 -11.50
C ILE A 95 11.77 4.54 -11.90
N GLY A 96 12.77 4.97 -11.11
CA GLY A 96 13.62 6.10 -11.46
C GLY A 96 14.44 5.87 -12.73
N LEU A 97 14.96 4.65 -12.94
CA LEU A 97 15.62 4.29 -14.19
C LEU A 97 14.65 4.37 -15.38
N LYS A 98 13.45 3.81 -15.23
CA LYS A 98 12.40 3.87 -16.26
C LYS A 98 12.05 5.32 -16.60
N TYR A 99 11.79 6.14 -15.59
CA TYR A 99 11.47 7.56 -15.77
C TYR A 99 12.62 8.30 -16.45
N LYS A 100 13.87 8.10 -16.00
CA LYS A 100 15.06 8.69 -16.62
C LYS A 100 15.13 8.29 -18.10
N ALA A 101 14.97 7.02 -18.43
CA ALA A 101 15.08 6.53 -19.80
C ALA A 101 14.03 7.15 -20.73
N ILE A 102 12.77 7.21 -20.30
CA ILE A 102 11.65 7.77 -21.08
C ILE A 102 11.73 9.31 -21.18
N SER A 103 12.43 9.97 -20.25
CA SER A 103 12.54 11.44 -20.24
C SER A 103 13.44 11.99 -21.36
N PHE A 104 14.23 11.15 -22.01
CA PHE A 104 15.03 11.56 -23.16
C PHE A 104 14.13 11.76 -24.39
N GLU A 105 14.41 12.83 -25.16
CA GLU A 105 13.67 13.12 -26.39
C GLU A 105 13.94 12.08 -27.48
N TYR A 106 15.17 11.55 -27.50
CA TYR A 106 15.65 10.61 -28.50
C TYR A 106 16.18 9.35 -27.83
N HIS A 107 15.83 8.22 -28.41
CA HIS A 107 16.14 6.91 -27.84
C HIS A 107 17.02 6.10 -28.81
N PRO A 108 18.04 5.39 -28.29
CA PRO A 108 18.86 4.50 -29.08
C PRO A 108 18.10 3.22 -29.46
N PRO A 109 18.63 2.40 -30.39
CA PRO A 109 18.09 1.08 -30.72
C PRO A 109 17.77 0.22 -29.49
N LEU A 110 16.87 -0.76 -29.59
CA LEU A 110 16.51 -1.66 -28.47
C LEU A 110 16.08 -0.96 -27.16
N PHE A 111 15.65 0.30 -27.23
CA PHE A 111 15.03 0.99 -26.09
C PHE A 111 13.86 0.18 -25.52
N ASP A 112 13.03 -0.38 -26.40
CA ASP A 112 11.89 -1.20 -26.01
C ASP A 112 12.34 -2.44 -25.22
N ASP A 113 13.43 -3.11 -25.64
CA ASP A 113 13.98 -4.27 -24.93
C ASP A 113 14.48 -3.89 -23.53
N PHE A 114 15.22 -2.77 -23.42
CA PHE A 114 15.71 -2.29 -22.13
C PHE A 114 14.55 -1.95 -21.19
N ILE A 115 13.56 -1.19 -21.66
CA ILE A 115 12.37 -0.84 -20.87
C ILE A 115 11.58 -2.09 -20.49
N GLU A 116 11.42 -3.06 -21.38
CA GLU A 116 10.74 -4.32 -21.08
C GLU A 116 11.45 -5.11 -19.98
N ILE A 117 12.79 -5.13 -19.97
CA ILE A 117 13.56 -5.75 -18.89
C ILE A 117 13.33 -5.04 -17.55
N ILE A 118 13.33 -3.71 -17.54
CA ILE A 118 13.06 -2.90 -16.34
C ILE A 118 11.64 -3.16 -15.82
N ASP A 119 10.66 -3.14 -16.70
CA ASP A 119 9.25 -3.40 -16.40
C ASP A 119 9.05 -4.78 -15.78
N ASN A 120 9.61 -5.82 -16.39
CA ASN A 120 9.57 -7.17 -15.88
C ASN A 120 10.22 -7.29 -14.48
N LYS A 121 11.32 -6.55 -14.25
CA LYS A 121 11.95 -6.49 -12.93
C LYS A 121 11.07 -5.78 -11.89
N ILE A 122 10.42 -4.67 -12.23
CA ILE A 122 9.48 -3.96 -11.33
C ILE A 122 8.38 -4.91 -10.90
N ILE A 123 7.71 -5.56 -11.86
CA ILE A 123 6.59 -6.46 -11.58
C ILE A 123 7.00 -7.67 -10.75
N LYS A 124 8.14 -8.31 -11.07
CA LYS A 124 8.68 -9.41 -10.28
C LYS A 124 8.92 -9.00 -8.82
N HIS A 125 9.52 -7.84 -8.60
CA HIS A 125 9.86 -7.38 -7.25
C HIS A 125 8.64 -6.88 -6.48
N LYS A 126 7.64 -6.30 -7.17
CA LYS A 126 6.35 -5.97 -6.56
C LYS A 126 5.61 -7.21 -6.07
N ALA A 127 5.58 -8.29 -6.86
CA ALA A 127 4.97 -9.55 -6.44
C ALA A 127 5.65 -10.10 -5.17
N LYS A 128 6.98 -10.03 -5.11
CA LYS A 128 7.75 -10.37 -3.90
C LYS A 128 7.43 -9.43 -2.73
N LEU A 129 7.36 -8.13 -2.96
CA LEU A 129 7.03 -7.15 -1.92
C LEU A 129 5.65 -7.42 -1.31
N ASN A 130 4.66 -7.76 -2.14
CA ASN A 130 3.31 -8.10 -1.68
C ASN A 130 3.32 -9.29 -0.70
N THR A 131 4.20 -10.27 -0.92
CA THR A 131 4.38 -11.37 0.04
C THR A 131 5.14 -10.96 1.31
N GLU A 132 6.11 -10.05 1.21
CA GLU A 132 6.93 -9.60 2.34
C GLU A 132 6.19 -8.65 3.29
N LEU A 133 5.29 -7.79 2.78
CA LEU A 133 4.58 -6.80 3.59
C LEU A 133 3.45 -7.39 4.45
N ASN A 134 2.92 -8.57 4.10
CA ASN A 134 1.89 -9.25 4.90
C ASN A 134 2.40 -9.71 6.28
N ASP A 135 3.72 -9.92 6.44
CA ASP A 135 4.30 -10.59 7.61
C ASP A 135 4.90 -9.64 8.68
N ASN A 136 4.80 -8.31 8.52
CA ASN A 136 5.34 -7.20 9.34
C ASN A 136 6.50 -6.46 8.66
N PHE A 137 6.29 -5.19 8.30
CA PHE A 137 7.28 -4.37 7.60
C PHE A 137 7.95 -3.30 8.48
N SER A 138 9.12 -2.84 8.04
CA SER A 138 9.95 -1.87 8.75
C SER A 138 9.51 -0.43 8.47
N ILE A 139 9.93 0.53 9.31
CA ILE A 139 9.70 1.97 9.04
C ILE A 139 10.32 2.37 7.70
N LYS A 140 11.50 1.84 7.38
CA LYS A 140 12.22 2.12 6.12
C LYS A 140 11.46 1.64 4.88
N ASP A 141 10.77 0.51 4.99
CA ASP A 141 10.05 -0.12 3.89
C ASP A 141 8.54 0.22 3.88
N SER A 142 8.07 1.03 4.82
CA SER A 142 6.64 1.35 4.98
C SER A 142 6.00 2.03 3.76
N PHE A 143 6.77 2.80 2.98
CA PHE A 143 6.31 3.39 1.72
C PHE A 143 6.14 2.36 0.60
N GLY A 144 6.57 1.11 0.81
CA GLY A 144 6.35 0.00 -0.09
C GLY A 144 4.87 -0.29 -0.36
N LEU A 145 4.00 0.03 0.60
CA LEU A 145 2.55 -0.13 0.48
C LEU A 145 1.98 0.61 -0.74
N PHE A 146 2.50 1.80 -1.02
CA PHE A 146 2.06 2.63 -2.16
C PHE A 146 2.51 2.08 -3.50
N PHE A 147 3.45 1.14 -3.52
CA PHE A 147 3.77 0.41 -4.73
C PHE A 147 2.81 -0.73 -4.99
N ILE A 148 2.08 -1.27 -4.01
CA ILE A 148 1.29 -2.52 -4.18
C ILE A 148 -0.21 -2.33 -3.99
N HIS A 149 -0.64 -1.24 -3.36
CA HIS A 149 -2.03 -0.90 -3.13
C HIS A 149 -2.35 0.46 -3.73
N ASP A 150 -3.62 0.67 -4.06
CA ASP A 150 -4.13 1.98 -4.45
C ASP A 150 -3.97 2.98 -3.30
N LYS A 151 -3.90 4.27 -3.66
CA LYS A 151 -3.53 5.37 -2.75
C LYS A 151 -4.29 5.33 -1.42
N GLU A 152 -5.61 5.19 -1.44
CA GLU A 152 -6.44 5.22 -0.24
C GLU A 152 -6.19 4.02 0.68
N VAL A 153 -6.16 2.82 0.11
CA VAL A 153 -5.88 1.57 0.85
C VAL A 153 -4.47 1.60 1.44
N ALA A 154 -3.48 2.02 0.65
CA ALA A 154 -2.10 2.20 1.10
C ALA A 154 -2.00 3.20 2.25
N LEU A 155 -2.71 4.34 2.17
CA LEU A 155 -2.76 5.34 3.23
C LEU A 155 -3.35 4.77 4.52
N ASN A 156 -4.44 4.00 4.45
CA ASN A 156 -5.08 3.42 5.62
C ASN A 156 -4.16 2.41 6.32
N ILE A 157 -3.51 1.52 5.56
CA ILE A 157 -2.56 0.53 6.10
C ILE A 157 -1.35 1.24 6.72
N PHE A 158 -0.78 2.21 5.99
CA PHE A 158 0.35 3.00 6.46
C PHE A 158 0.02 3.73 7.77
N THR A 159 -1.17 4.30 7.84
CA THR A 159 -1.64 5.04 9.00
C THR A 159 -1.81 4.12 10.22
N LYS A 160 -2.45 2.96 10.05
CA LYS A 160 -2.56 1.93 11.09
C LYS A 160 -1.18 1.50 11.59
N PHE A 161 -0.24 1.30 10.67
CA PHE A 161 1.16 0.99 10.99
C PHE A 161 1.81 2.07 11.84
N VAL A 162 1.74 3.35 11.45
CA VAL A 162 2.32 4.46 12.21
C VAL A 162 1.75 4.52 13.63
N ILE A 163 0.43 4.44 13.78
CA ILE A 163 -0.22 4.44 15.11
C ILE A 163 0.29 3.28 15.97
N SER A 164 0.42 2.08 15.41
CA SER A 164 0.95 0.92 16.15
C SER A 164 2.39 1.14 16.65
N LYS A 165 3.21 1.90 15.90
CA LYS A 165 4.60 2.22 16.26
C LYS A 165 4.68 3.34 17.31
N LEU A 166 3.75 4.30 17.32
CA LEU A 166 3.69 5.37 18.33
C LEU A 166 3.49 4.86 19.76
N LYS A 167 3.02 3.62 19.93
CA LYS A 167 2.96 2.97 21.25
C LYS A 167 4.34 2.59 21.79
N LYS A 168 5.36 2.50 20.93
CA LYS A 168 6.73 2.10 21.25
C LYS A 168 7.74 3.23 21.11
N TYR A 169 7.48 4.16 20.18
CA TYR A 169 8.37 5.28 19.85
C TYR A 169 7.66 6.60 20.09
N ASP A 170 8.43 7.61 20.51
CA ASP A 170 7.93 8.98 20.54
C ASP A 170 7.62 9.49 19.12
N PHE A 171 6.61 10.36 19.02
CA PHE A 171 6.13 10.89 17.74
C PHE A 171 7.24 11.59 16.96
N ASP A 172 8.04 12.44 17.60
CA ASP A 172 9.03 13.25 16.90
C ASP A 172 10.13 12.35 16.31
N THR A 173 10.50 11.28 17.03
CA THR A 173 11.48 10.29 16.57
C THR A 173 10.94 9.54 15.35
N LEU A 174 9.71 9.02 15.45
CA LEU A 174 9.09 8.27 14.36
C LEU A 174 8.87 9.14 13.12
N ALA A 175 8.44 10.39 13.30
CA ALA A 175 8.23 11.34 12.21
C ALA A 175 9.53 11.62 11.45
N ILE A 176 10.65 11.82 12.17
CA ILE A 176 11.97 12.01 11.53
C ILE A 176 12.36 10.78 10.71
N GLU A 177 12.23 9.57 11.25
CA GLU A 177 12.58 8.34 10.52
C GLU A 177 11.72 8.15 9.25
N LEU A 178 10.41 8.44 9.35
CA LEU A 178 9.50 8.38 8.20
C LEU A 178 9.82 9.44 7.16
N ILE A 179 10.15 10.67 7.57
CA ILE A 179 10.55 11.75 6.65
C ILE A 179 11.84 11.38 5.91
N MET A 180 12.85 10.86 6.63
CA MET A 180 14.11 10.42 6.01
C MET A 180 13.86 9.27 5.02
N SER A 181 13.07 8.28 5.40
CA SER A 181 12.75 7.13 4.55
C SER A 181 11.99 7.59 3.29
N LYS A 182 11.01 8.47 3.46
CA LYS A 182 10.27 9.13 2.37
C LYS A 182 11.23 9.85 1.42
N ASP A 183 12.11 10.71 1.93
CA ASP A 183 13.02 11.49 1.08
C ASP A 183 13.98 10.61 0.27
N VAL A 184 14.47 9.52 0.86
CA VAL A 184 15.28 8.53 0.13
C VAL A 184 14.49 7.84 -0.98
N ILE A 185 13.23 7.48 -0.73
CA ILE A 185 12.36 6.87 -1.74
C ILE A 185 12.13 7.84 -2.91
N PHE A 186 11.68 9.06 -2.64
CA PHE A 186 11.44 10.06 -3.70
C PHE A 186 12.72 10.45 -4.45
N TYR A 187 13.87 10.49 -3.76
CA TYR A 187 15.16 10.70 -4.42
C TYR A 187 15.47 9.58 -5.43
N LYS A 188 15.18 8.31 -5.10
CA LYS A 188 15.40 7.17 -6.00
C LYS A 188 14.42 7.13 -7.17
N ILE A 189 13.14 7.46 -6.94
CA ILE A 189 12.12 7.50 -7.99
C ILE A 189 12.36 8.67 -8.95
N GLY A 190 12.82 9.82 -8.45
CA GLY A 190 13.10 10.99 -9.28
C GLY A 190 11.86 11.76 -9.76
N ILE A 191 10.66 11.37 -9.32
CA ILE A 191 9.40 12.11 -9.53
C ILE A 191 8.74 12.43 -8.19
N ASN A 192 7.69 13.27 -8.19
CA ASN A 192 7.06 13.78 -6.97
C ASN A 192 5.91 12.92 -6.42
N HIS A 193 5.65 11.75 -7.01
CA HIS A 193 4.63 10.78 -6.59
C HIS A 193 5.15 9.35 -6.63
N ILE A 194 4.43 8.43 -5.99
CA ILE A 194 4.73 6.99 -6.01
C ILE A 194 3.74 6.27 -6.95
N PRO A 195 4.14 5.87 -8.16
CA PRO A 195 3.24 5.21 -9.11
C PRO A 195 2.99 3.74 -8.71
N ASN A 196 1.76 3.27 -8.95
CA ASN A 196 1.37 1.87 -8.76
C ASN A 196 1.29 1.13 -10.11
N PHE A 197 2.27 0.26 -10.39
CA PHE A 197 2.36 -0.52 -11.64
C PHE A 197 1.93 -1.99 -11.46
N ASP A 198 0.82 -2.44 -12.00
CA ASP A 198 0.40 -3.84 -11.95
C ASP A 198 0.63 -4.57 -13.29
N HIS A 199 0.24 -5.84 -13.35
CA HIS A 199 0.37 -6.66 -14.55
C HIS A 199 -0.42 -6.12 -15.76
N SER A 200 -1.42 -5.27 -15.53
CA SER A 200 -2.29 -4.70 -16.57
C SER A 200 -1.79 -3.36 -17.11
N ASN A 201 -1.11 -2.57 -16.27
CA ASN A 201 -0.74 -1.19 -16.60
C ASN A 201 0.77 -0.92 -16.58
N TYR A 202 1.63 -1.93 -16.38
CA TYR A 202 3.06 -1.73 -16.21
C TYR A 202 3.74 -0.97 -17.36
N LYS A 203 3.24 -1.05 -18.60
CA LYS A 203 3.77 -0.32 -19.76
C LYS A 203 3.27 1.12 -19.85
N ASP A 204 2.26 1.51 -19.07
CA ASP A 204 1.64 2.82 -19.16
C ASP A 204 2.56 3.91 -18.58
N VAL A 205 3.03 4.77 -19.49
CA VAL A 205 3.92 5.90 -19.18
C VAL A 205 3.16 7.04 -18.50
N SER A 206 1.85 7.14 -18.69
CA SER A 206 1.03 8.20 -18.07
C SER A 206 1.08 8.15 -16.55
N LEU A 207 1.30 6.95 -15.98
CA LEU A 207 1.44 6.75 -14.54
C LEU A 207 2.65 7.50 -13.94
N LEU A 208 3.62 7.90 -14.77
CA LEU A 208 4.77 8.71 -14.38
C LEU A 208 4.48 10.22 -14.34
N LYS A 209 3.25 10.67 -14.68
CA LYS A 209 2.85 12.09 -14.69
C LYS A 209 1.82 12.49 -13.61
N ASN A 210 1.12 11.54 -13.00
CA ASN A 210 0.09 11.73 -11.95
C ASN A 210 -0.99 12.78 -12.27
N ASP A 211 -1.45 12.84 -13.52
CA ASP A 211 -2.37 13.90 -13.98
C ASP A 211 -3.75 13.87 -13.27
N ASP A 212 -4.15 12.71 -12.73
CA ASP A 212 -5.47 12.49 -12.09
C ASP A 212 -5.43 12.31 -10.57
N GLN A 213 -4.32 12.68 -9.89
CA GLN A 213 -4.14 12.53 -8.43
C GLN A 213 -4.30 11.09 -7.89
N LEU A 214 -4.18 10.10 -8.77
CA LEU A 214 -4.30 8.67 -8.45
C LEU A 214 -3.25 8.20 -7.46
N PHE A 215 -2.09 8.87 -7.43
CA PHE A 215 -0.96 8.48 -6.61
C PHE A 215 -0.72 9.44 -5.45
N ILE A 216 -0.07 8.90 -4.42
CA ILE A 216 0.36 9.69 -3.29
C ILE A 216 1.55 10.57 -3.70
N GLU A 217 1.45 11.87 -3.42
CA GLU A 217 2.54 12.81 -3.67
C GLU A 217 3.43 13.02 -2.44
N LYS A 218 4.69 13.39 -2.69
CA LYS A 218 5.68 13.73 -1.67
C LYS A 218 5.15 14.79 -0.71
N HIS A 219 4.45 15.79 -1.24
CA HIS A 219 3.95 16.91 -0.47
C HIS A 219 2.75 16.51 0.42
N GLU A 220 1.90 15.58 -0.04
CA GLU A 220 0.78 15.02 0.74
C GLU A 220 1.32 14.22 1.93
N LEU A 221 2.29 13.33 1.70
CA LEU A 221 2.96 12.59 2.78
C LEU A 221 3.64 13.52 3.78
N CYS A 222 4.27 14.60 3.31
CA CYS A 222 4.86 15.60 4.19
C CYS A 222 3.84 16.28 5.10
N LYS A 223 2.62 16.54 4.62
CA LYS A 223 1.55 17.13 5.44
C LYS A 223 1.10 16.13 6.50
N ILE A 224 0.75 14.91 6.07
CA ILE A 224 0.28 13.84 6.97
C ILE A 224 1.30 13.59 8.08
N LEU A 225 2.58 13.42 7.76
CA LEU A 225 3.64 13.12 8.74
C LEU A 225 3.92 14.24 9.75
N ARG A 226 3.41 15.46 9.53
CA ARG A 226 3.55 16.59 10.45
C ARG A 226 2.33 16.78 11.36
N GLU A 227 1.23 16.11 11.06
CA GLU A 227 -0.02 16.22 11.82
C GLU A 227 0.00 15.26 13.00
N LYS A 228 0.57 15.70 14.12
CA LYS A 228 0.64 14.89 15.35
C LYS A 228 -0.73 14.46 15.85
N GLU A 229 -1.72 15.35 15.76
CA GLU A 229 -3.10 15.10 16.18
C GLU A 229 -3.74 13.98 15.37
N TYR A 230 -3.42 13.88 14.07
CA TYR A 230 -3.94 12.84 13.18
C TYR A 230 -3.56 11.44 13.69
N PHE A 231 -2.31 11.25 14.13
CA PHE A 231 -1.83 9.96 14.62
C PHE A 231 -2.05 9.71 16.12
N ASN A 232 -2.34 10.75 16.90
CA ASN A 232 -2.72 10.62 18.31
C ASN A 232 -4.18 10.18 18.50
N ALA A 233 -4.95 10.06 17.41
CA ALA A 233 -6.33 9.63 17.48
C ALA A 233 -6.44 8.14 17.90
N ASP A 234 -7.43 7.83 18.74
CA ASP A 234 -7.64 6.49 19.29
C ASP A 234 -8.21 5.54 18.22
N TYR A 235 -7.33 4.88 17.45
CA TYR A 235 -7.72 3.94 16.41
C TYR A 235 -8.19 2.60 17.01
N PRO A 236 -9.48 2.23 16.88
CA PRO A 236 -10.00 0.99 17.42
C PRO A 236 -9.32 -0.21 16.76
N LEU A 237 -8.80 -1.14 17.57
CA LEU A 237 -8.15 -2.37 17.10
C LEU A 237 -6.87 -2.13 16.26
N SER A 238 -6.16 -1.03 16.49
CA SER A 238 -4.90 -0.69 15.77
C SER A 238 -3.82 -1.78 15.87
N GLU A 239 -3.85 -2.60 16.92
CA GLU A 239 -2.89 -3.68 17.17
C GLU A 239 -3.32 -5.03 16.58
N TYR A 240 -4.54 -5.14 16.08
CA TYR A 240 -5.10 -6.41 15.65
C TYR A 240 -4.59 -6.78 14.26
N THR A 241 -4.19 -8.04 14.14
CA THR A 241 -3.82 -8.72 12.89
C THR A 241 -4.93 -9.67 12.45
N GLU A 242 -4.84 -10.27 11.25
CA GLU A 242 -5.85 -11.22 10.74
C GLU A 242 -6.26 -12.29 11.77
N LYS A 243 -5.30 -12.80 12.54
CA LYS A 243 -5.50 -13.86 13.54
C LYS A 243 -6.37 -13.42 14.72
N ASP A 244 -6.47 -12.11 14.95
CA ASP A 244 -7.22 -11.52 16.05
C ASP A 244 -8.65 -11.12 15.63
N LEU A 245 -8.93 -11.11 14.31
CA LEU A 245 -10.20 -10.67 13.71
C LEU A 245 -11.15 -11.85 13.42
N LEU A 246 -12.40 -11.53 13.09
CA LEU A 246 -13.38 -12.54 12.67
C LEU A 246 -13.22 -12.87 11.19
N ASN A 247 -12.78 -14.08 10.87
CA ASN A 247 -12.80 -14.61 9.51
C ASN A 247 -14.23 -14.76 8.97
N THR A 248 -14.53 -14.09 7.85
CA THR A 248 -15.85 -14.04 7.19
C THR A 248 -16.31 -15.39 6.65
N ASN A 249 -15.38 -16.29 6.30
CA ASN A 249 -15.67 -17.60 5.72
C ASN A 249 -15.87 -18.69 6.78
N THR A 250 -15.26 -18.56 7.95
CA THR A 250 -15.31 -19.61 8.99
C THR A 250 -16.22 -19.27 10.16
N HIS A 251 -16.37 -17.99 10.51
CA HIS A 251 -17.17 -17.59 11.66
C HIS A 251 -18.61 -17.22 11.32
N PHE A 252 -18.92 -17.00 10.04
CA PHE A 252 -20.24 -16.65 9.56
C PHE A 252 -20.73 -17.70 8.58
N SER A 253 -21.98 -18.14 8.74
CA SER A 253 -22.65 -18.99 7.75
C SER A 253 -22.90 -18.26 6.43
N ASN A 254 -23.29 -16.99 6.50
CA ASN A 254 -23.42 -16.06 5.39
C ASN A 254 -23.12 -14.64 5.88
N PHE A 255 -21.93 -14.14 5.55
CA PHE A 255 -21.49 -12.81 6.00
C PHE A 255 -22.35 -11.67 5.44
N ILE A 256 -22.81 -11.77 4.18
CA ILE A 256 -23.62 -10.72 3.54
C ILE A 256 -24.99 -10.61 4.21
N SER A 257 -25.65 -11.74 4.50
CA SER A 257 -26.93 -11.75 5.23
C SER A 257 -26.76 -11.15 6.63
N PHE A 258 -25.76 -11.61 7.37
CA PHE A 258 -25.46 -11.09 8.70
C PHE A 258 -25.18 -9.58 8.68
N GLN A 259 -24.41 -9.11 7.69
CA GLN A 259 -24.12 -7.69 7.53
C GLN A 259 -25.41 -6.88 7.30
N ASN A 260 -26.32 -7.35 6.45
CA ASN A 260 -27.60 -6.68 6.20
C ASN A 260 -28.50 -6.65 7.43
N GLU A 261 -28.59 -7.75 8.16
CA GLU A 261 -29.35 -7.81 9.42
C GLU A 261 -28.76 -6.88 10.49
N PHE A 262 -27.42 -6.78 10.56
CA PHE A 262 -26.76 -5.86 11.48
C PHE A 262 -26.96 -4.39 11.08
N LYS A 263 -26.93 -4.07 9.78
CA LYS A 263 -27.26 -2.74 9.25
C LYS A 263 -28.69 -2.34 9.65
N GLN A 264 -29.66 -3.25 9.48
CA GLN A 264 -31.04 -3.02 9.87
C GLN A 264 -31.20 -2.88 11.39
N PHE A 265 -30.50 -3.71 12.17
CA PHE A 265 -30.46 -3.59 13.62
C PHE A 265 -30.00 -2.19 14.06
N LEU A 266 -28.89 -1.70 13.51
CA LEU A 266 -28.40 -0.37 13.85
C LEU A 266 -29.35 0.73 13.39
N TYR A 267 -29.93 0.64 12.19
CA TYR A 267 -30.93 1.60 11.74
C TYR A 267 -32.14 1.65 12.69
N ASN A 268 -32.58 0.52 13.24
CA ASN A 268 -33.67 0.49 14.22
C ASN A 268 -33.27 1.13 15.57
N GLU A 269 -32.00 1.06 15.97
CA GLU A 269 -31.53 1.62 17.25
C GLU A 269 -31.20 3.12 17.16
N ILE A 270 -30.68 3.61 16.02
CA ILE A 270 -30.19 5.00 15.87
C ILE A 270 -30.73 5.75 14.65
N GLY A 271 -31.56 5.14 13.81
CA GLY A 271 -32.17 5.80 12.66
C GLY A 271 -31.15 6.28 11.62
N GLU A 272 -31.36 7.51 11.14
CA GLU A 272 -30.51 8.14 10.12
C GLU A 272 -29.05 8.32 10.57
N ASP A 273 -28.80 8.41 11.89
CA ASP A 273 -27.43 8.46 12.44
C ASP A 273 -26.62 7.20 12.12
N SER A 274 -27.25 6.12 11.63
CA SER A 274 -26.56 4.91 11.15
C SER A 274 -25.82 5.11 9.82
N ILE A 275 -25.94 6.27 9.16
CA ILE A 275 -25.31 6.59 7.89
C ILE A 275 -24.32 7.74 8.09
N TYR A 276 -23.06 7.53 7.71
CA TYR A 276 -22.00 8.53 7.71
C TYR A 276 -21.34 8.57 6.33
N ASN A 277 -21.28 9.76 5.70
CA ASN A 277 -20.75 9.94 4.35
C ASN A 277 -21.33 8.94 3.32
N ASN A 278 -22.64 8.71 3.39
CA ASN A 278 -23.37 7.74 2.55
C ASN A 278 -22.99 6.26 2.77
N ILE A 279 -22.25 5.94 3.83
CA ILE A 279 -21.85 4.57 4.19
C ILE A 279 -22.53 4.19 5.52
N ASN A 280 -22.99 2.93 5.63
CA ASN A 280 -23.61 2.47 6.86
C ASN A 280 -22.54 2.18 7.95
N ILE A 281 -22.75 2.69 9.16
CA ILE A 281 -21.86 2.50 10.32
C ILE A 281 -21.69 1.02 10.67
N GLY A 282 -22.73 0.21 10.46
CA GLY A 282 -22.65 -1.24 10.64
C GLY A 282 -21.73 -1.91 9.64
N GLU A 283 -21.68 -1.40 8.41
CA GLU A 283 -20.72 -1.85 7.41
C GLU A 283 -19.29 -1.53 7.85
N ILE A 284 -19.03 -0.28 8.22
CA ILE A 284 -17.71 0.18 8.67
C ILE A 284 -17.25 -0.64 9.88
N PHE A 285 -18.14 -0.86 10.85
CA PHE A 285 -17.85 -1.67 12.02
C PHE A 285 -17.48 -3.11 11.67
N LEU A 286 -18.31 -3.78 10.85
CA LEU A 286 -18.10 -5.17 10.50
C LEU A 286 -16.84 -5.36 9.65
N THR A 287 -16.57 -4.47 8.71
CA THR A 287 -15.30 -4.43 7.99
C THR A 287 -14.13 -4.32 8.97
N ASN A 288 -14.17 -3.40 9.94
CA ASN A 288 -13.04 -3.20 10.86
C ASN A 288 -12.81 -4.38 11.83
N ILE A 289 -13.82 -5.22 12.10
CA ILE A 289 -13.66 -6.40 12.98
C ILE A 289 -13.47 -7.72 12.22
N CYS A 290 -13.65 -7.73 10.90
CA CYS A 290 -13.57 -8.94 10.07
C CYS A 290 -12.48 -8.90 9.00
N ILE A 291 -12.19 -7.73 8.44
CA ILE A 291 -11.30 -7.54 7.29
C ILE A 291 -9.96 -7.00 7.78
N GLU A 292 -8.87 -7.66 7.40
CA GLU A 292 -7.52 -7.29 7.82
C GLU A 292 -7.07 -5.95 7.23
N LEU A 293 -7.33 -5.75 5.93
CA LEU A 293 -6.96 -4.54 5.21
C LEU A 293 -7.96 -3.43 5.56
N PRO A 294 -7.50 -2.33 6.20
CA PRO A 294 -8.39 -1.23 6.57
C PRO A 294 -8.89 -0.50 5.32
N GLU A 295 -10.19 -0.62 5.05
CA GLU A 295 -10.85 0.04 3.91
C GLU A 295 -11.19 1.50 4.19
N TYR A 296 -11.34 1.88 5.46
CA TYR A 296 -11.80 3.21 5.87
C TYR A 296 -10.69 4.01 6.55
N ASP A 297 -10.72 5.32 6.33
CA ASP A 297 -9.81 6.28 6.97
C ASP A 297 -10.07 6.40 8.48
N ILE A 298 -9.10 6.96 9.22
CA ILE A 298 -9.20 7.10 10.69
C ILE A 298 -10.43 7.92 11.09
N SER A 299 -10.75 9.00 10.38
CA SER A 299 -11.85 9.89 10.75
C SER A 299 -13.17 9.12 10.69
N THR A 300 -13.36 8.35 9.62
CA THR A 300 -14.53 7.47 9.42
C THR A 300 -14.62 6.40 10.51
N LEU A 301 -13.51 5.75 10.86
CA LEU A 301 -13.47 4.74 11.92
C LEU A 301 -13.74 5.33 13.32
N ASN A 302 -13.17 6.49 13.62
CA ASN A 302 -13.39 7.18 14.88
C ASN A 302 -14.83 7.68 15.02
N HIS A 303 -15.40 8.23 13.95
CA HIS A 303 -16.79 8.64 13.93
C HIS A 303 -17.72 7.46 14.19
N THR A 304 -17.49 6.34 13.50
CA THR A 304 -18.18 5.06 13.72
C THR A 304 -18.08 4.63 15.18
N ASN A 305 -16.87 4.64 15.75
CA ASN A 305 -16.65 4.27 17.15
C ASN A 305 -17.40 5.18 18.13
N ILE A 306 -17.41 6.50 17.89
CA ILE A 306 -18.14 7.48 18.71
C ILE A 306 -19.64 7.19 18.68
N ILE A 307 -20.22 6.96 17.49
CA ILE A 307 -21.65 6.67 17.37
C ILE A 307 -21.99 5.35 18.06
N LEU A 308 -21.25 4.28 17.80
CA LEU A 308 -21.51 2.99 18.45
C LEU A 308 -21.32 3.07 19.97
N LYS A 309 -20.36 3.85 20.49
CA LYS A 309 -20.22 4.11 21.93
C LYS A 309 -21.42 4.83 22.52
N LYS A 310 -22.14 5.67 21.75
CA LYS A 310 -23.41 6.27 22.19
C LYS A 310 -24.51 5.21 22.33
N ILE A 311 -24.56 4.22 21.43
CA ILE A 311 -25.54 3.12 21.48
C ILE A 311 -25.36 2.29 22.75
N ILE A 312 -24.12 2.01 23.16
CA ILE A 312 -23.84 1.15 24.32
C ILE A 312 -23.66 1.91 25.64
N LYS A 313 -24.10 3.19 25.69
CA LYS A 313 -23.82 4.09 26.82
C LYS A 313 -24.59 3.71 28.09
N ASP A 314 -25.85 3.30 27.95
CA ASP A 314 -26.67 2.80 29.05
C ASP A 314 -26.75 1.26 29.05
N ASP A 315 -27.10 0.68 30.20
CA ASP A 315 -27.09 -0.77 30.37
C ASP A 315 -28.16 -1.49 29.55
N GLU A 316 -29.31 -0.86 29.26
CA GLU A 316 -30.35 -1.50 28.45
C GLU A 316 -29.93 -1.60 26.99
N SER A 317 -29.47 -0.49 26.41
CA SER A 317 -29.01 -0.42 25.02
C SER A 317 -27.76 -1.28 24.79
N LYS A 318 -26.85 -1.32 25.78
CA LYS A 318 -25.69 -2.24 25.79
C LYS A 318 -26.13 -3.71 25.78
N ILE A 319 -27.12 -4.07 26.60
CA ILE A 319 -27.67 -5.43 26.62
C ILE A 319 -28.33 -5.76 25.28
N ARG A 320 -29.07 -4.83 24.66
CA ARG A 320 -29.66 -5.03 23.31
C ARG A 320 -28.60 -5.26 22.25
N PHE A 321 -27.55 -4.45 22.25
CA PHE A 321 -26.42 -4.60 21.32
C PHE A 321 -25.77 -5.99 21.45
N ILE A 322 -25.50 -6.45 22.67
CA ILE A 322 -24.92 -7.79 22.91
C ILE A 322 -25.94 -8.89 22.56
N ALA A 323 -27.23 -8.68 22.82
CA ALA A 323 -28.29 -9.63 22.51
C ALA A 323 -28.38 -9.94 21.02
N PHE A 324 -28.09 -8.97 20.14
CA PHE A 324 -28.04 -9.21 18.69
C PHE A 324 -27.04 -10.31 18.33
N PHE A 325 -25.79 -10.20 18.78
CA PHE A 325 -24.76 -11.21 18.47
C PHE A 325 -25.08 -12.58 19.08
N ILE A 326 -25.66 -12.60 20.29
CA ILE A 326 -26.04 -13.86 20.94
C ILE A 326 -27.21 -14.52 20.20
N HIS A 327 -28.18 -13.73 19.75
CA HIS A 327 -29.30 -14.22 18.93
C HIS A 327 -28.79 -14.87 17.64
N GLN A 328 -27.89 -14.18 16.92
CA GLN A 328 -27.28 -14.67 15.70
C GLN A 328 -26.46 -15.96 15.92
N PHE A 329 -25.77 -16.06 17.06
CA PHE A 329 -25.08 -17.27 17.48
C PHE A 329 -26.05 -18.42 17.82
N ASP A 330 -27.12 -18.15 18.57
CA ASP A 330 -28.10 -19.15 18.97
C ASP A 330 -28.88 -19.71 17.75
N LEU A 331 -29.03 -18.91 16.66
CA LEU A 331 -29.57 -19.36 15.37
C LEU A 331 -28.58 -20.16 14.51
N GLY A 332 -27.30 -20.23 14.90
CA GLY A 332 -26.26 -20.92 14.15
C GLY A 332 -25.66 -20.08 13.02
N TYR A 333 -26.00 -18.79 12.91
CA TYR A 333 -25.41 -17.91 11.90
C TYR A 333 -23.96 -17.53 12.20
N LEU A 334 -23.58 -17.57 13.49
CA LEU A 334 -22.21 -17.37 13.97
C LEU A 334 -21.64 -18.65 14.60
N THR A 335 -20.40 -18.99 14.29
CA THR A 335 -19.72 -20.18 14.82
C THR A 335 -18.29 -19.86 15.26
N GLY A 336 -17.74 -20.60 16.22
CA GLY A 336 -16.35 -20.39 16.70
C GLY A 336 -16.07 -19.07 17.43
N ILE A 337 -17.06 -18.17 17.55
CA ILE A 337 -16.87 -16.78 18.03
C ILE A 337 -16.79 -16.61 19.56
N THR A 338 -17.06 -17.65 20.35
CA THR A 338 -17.32 -17.53 21.80
C THR A 338 -16.15 -17.00 22.62
N ASN A 339 -14.93 -17.02 22.07
CA ASN A 339 -13.74 -16.45 22.68
C ASN A 339 -13.27 -15.16 21.97
N ILE A 340 -13.39 -15.11 20.63
CA ILE A 340 -12.82 -14.04 19.80
C ILE A 340 -13.70 -12.78 19.85
N LEU A 341 -15.01 -12.92 19.63
CA LEU A 341 -15.92 -11.77 19.62
C LEU A 341 -15.93 -11.00 20.95
N PRO A 342 -15.98 -11.64 22.14
CA PRO A 342 -15.84 -10.93 23.41
C PRO A 342 -14.56 -10.09 23.54
N ILE A 343 -13.44 -10.59 23.02
CA ILE A 343 -12.15 -9.88 23.03
C ILE A 343 -12.22 -8.65 22.11
N ILE A 344 -12.70 -8.83 20.88
CA ILE A 344 -12.87 -7.76 19.90
C ILE A 344 -13.77 -6.66 20.46
N LEU A 345 -14.97 -6.99 20.93
CA LEU A 345 -15.93 -6.01 21.44
C LEU A 345 -15.37 -5.25 22.66
N SER A 346 -14.72 -5.97 23.58
CA SER A 346 -14.12 -5.37 24.76
C SER A 346 -13.02 -4.36 24.41
N ASN A 347 -12.20 -4.64 23.40
CA ASN A 347 -11.12 -3.74 22.98
C ASN A 347 -11.61 -2.61 22.05
N TYR A 348 -12.59 -2.87 21.20
CA TYR A 348 -13.19 -1.87 20.31
C TYR A 348 -13.88 -0.76 21.12
N PHE A 349 -14.64 -1.13 22.15
CA PHE A 349 -15.41 -0.20 22.97
C PHE A 349 -14.68 0.27 24.23
N GLY A 350 -13.71 -0.49 24.72
CA GLY A 350 -13.04 -0.29 25.99
C GLY A 350 -13.65 -1.17 27.09
N ALA A 351 -12.79 -1.85 27.86
CA ALA A 351 -13.17 -2.84 28.85
C ALA A 351 -14.08 -2.30 29.97
N GLN A 352 -14.04 -0.98 30.21
CA GLN A 352 -14.90 -0.27 31.15
C GLN A 352 -16.36 -0.18 30.70
N LEU A 353 -16.62 -0.14 29.39
CA LEU A 353 -17.99 -0.11 28.85
C LEU A 353 -18.51 -1.53 28.64
N ILE A 354 -17.66 -2.39 28.09
CA ILE A 354 -17.99 -3.76 27.72
C ILE A 354 -16.86 -4.68 28.18
N SER A 355 -17.12 -5.47 29.22
CA SER A 355 -16.15 -6.44 29.74
C SER A 355 -16.15 -7.73 28.93
N LYS A 356 -14.95 -8.16 28.48
CA LYS A 356 -14.72 -9.46 27.84
C LYS A 356 -15.35 -10.61 28.64
N SER A 357 -15.05 -10.69 29.93
CA SER A 357 -15.47 -11.82 30.78
C SER A 357 -16.98 -11.92 30.91
N THR A 358 -17.65 -10.76 30.91
CA THR A 358 -19.11 -10.66 30.96
C THR A 358 -19.73 -11.22 29.68
N ILE A 359 -19.29 -10.75 28.50
CA ILE A 359 -19.83 -11.24 27.22
C ILE A 359 -19.53 -12.74 27.04
N GLU A 360 -18.30 -13.16 27.32
CA GLU A 360 -17.88 -14.56 27.21
C GLU A 360 -18.77 -15.48 28.06
N SER A 361 -19.15 -15.03 29.26
CA SER A 361 -20.08 -15.77 30.12
C SER A 361 -21.47 -15.93 29.49
N TYR A 362 -21.96 -14.94 28.74
CA TYR A 362 -23.26 -14.99 28.09
C TYR A 362 -23.30 -15.98 26.93
N PHE A 363 -22.21 -16.12 26.17
CA PHE A 363 -22.09 -17.14 25.13
C PHE A 363 -21.94 -18.55 25.74
N LYS A 364 -21.08 -18.72 26.74
CA LYS A 364 -20.73 -20.05 27.27
C LYS A 364 -21.75 -20.64 28.25
N ARG A 365 -22.59 -19.81 28.88
CA ARG A 365 -23.53 -20.25 29.92
C ARG A 365 -24.95 -19.74 29.66
N PRO A 366 -25.67 -20.28 28.64
CA PRO A 366 -27.01 -19.80 28.28
C PRO A 366 -28.01 -19.80 29.44
N LEU A 367 -27.94 -20.82 30.30
CA LEU A 367 -28.80 -20.96 31.48
C LEU A 367 -28.56 -19.91 32.57
N ASN A 368 -27.40 -19.25 32.55
CA ASN A 368 -26.99 -18.25 33.55
C ASN A 368 -27.08 -16.82 33.01
N ARG A 369 -27.67 -16.62 31.81
CA ARG A 369 -27.86 -15.29 31.23
C ARG A 369 -28.80 -14.46 32.13
N PRO A 370 -28.52 -13.15 32.33
CA PRO A 370 -29.43 -12.27 33.06
C PRO A 370 -30.82 -12.26 32.41
N LYS A 371 -31.89 -12.15 33.22
CA LYS A 371 -33.27 -12.10 32.71
C LYS A 371 -33.50 -10.97 31.69
N THR A 372 -32.83 -9.84 31.89
CA THR A 372 -32.85 -8.69 30.97
C THR A 372 -32.30 -9.07 29.61
N LEU A 373 -31.17 -9.76 29.55
CA LEU A 373 -30.57 -10.26 28.30
C LEU A 373 -31.48 -11.26 27.59
N THR A 374 -32.03 -12.24 28.32
CA THR A 374 -32.96 -13.22 27.74
C THR A 374 -34.20 -12.55 27.14
N LYS A 375 -34.70 -11.49 27.78
CA LYS A 375 -35.84 -10.69 27.28
C LYS A 375 -35.49 -9.98 25.97
N GLU A 376 -34.31 -9.36 25.86
CA GLU A 376 -33.88 -8.68 24.64
C GLU A 376 -33.62 -9.67 23.49
N ILE A 377 -32.97 -10.82 23.75
CA ILE A 377 -32.82 -11.89 22.75
C ILE A 377 -34.20 -12.31 22.20
N SER A 378 -35.18 -12.48 23.09
CA SER A 378 -36.55 -12.87 22.70
C SER A 378 -37.27 -11.79 21.89
N LYS A 379 -36.99 -10.50 22.15
CA LYS A 379 -37.55 -9.39 21.37
C LYS A 379 -36.95 -9.35 19.97
N ILE A 380 -35.63 -9.49 19.86
CA ILE A 380 -34.91 -9.55 18.57
C ILE A 380 -35.48 -10.70 17.73
N TYR A 381 -35.64 -11.89 18.33
CA TYR A 381 -36.25 -13.04 17.65
C TYR A 381 -37.62 -12.71 17.02
N LYS A 382 -38.49 -12.00 17.74
CA LYS A 382 -39.82 -11.58 17.23
C LYS A 382 -39.75 -10.53 16.13
N ILE A 383 -38.78 -9.62 16.20
CA ILE A 383 -38.60 -8.58 15.18
C ILE A 383 -38.19 -9.23 13.86
N TYR A 384 -37.25 -10.18 13.89
CA TYR A 384 -36.70 -10.78 12.68
C TYR A 384 -37.53 -11.96 12.13
N GLN A 385 -38.34 -12.67 12.93
CA GLN A 385 -39.32 -13.63 12.40
C GLN A 385 -40.43 -12.99 11.56
N ASN A 386 -40.87 -11.77 11.93
CA ASN A 386 -41.95 -11.08 11.20
C ASN A 386 -41.50 -10.50 9.85
N ILE A 387 -40.19 -10.44 9.59
CA ILE A 387 -39.64 -9.96 8.32
C ILE A 387 -39.67 -11.08 7.26
N ASP A 388 -39.42 -12.33 7.67
CA ASP A 388 -39.48 -13.51 6.78
C ASP A 388 -40.92 -13.90 6.39
N GLU A 389 -41.94 -13.46 7.15
CA GLU A 389 -43.36 -13.69 6.82
C GLU A 389 -43.96 -12.62 5.89
N GLN A 390 -43.21 -11.58 5.52
CA GLN A 390 -43.65 -10.49 4.64
C GLN A 390 -42.90 -10.39 3.30
N GLY A 391 -41.91 -11.26 3.06
CA GLY A 391 -41.31 -11.50 1.75
C GLY A 391 -41.93 -12.70 1.05
#